data_AF-A0A383DLC4-F1
#
_entry.id   AF-A0A383DLC4-F1
#
_cell.length_a   1.000
_cell.length_b   1.000
_cell.length_c   1.000
_cell.angle_alpha   90.00
_cell.angle_beta   90.00
_cell.angle_gamma   90.00
#
_symmetry.space_group_name_H-M   'P 1'
#
loop_
_entity.id
_entity.type
_entity.pdbx_description
1 polymer ?
#
loop_
_entity_poly.entity_id
_entity_poly.type
_entity_poly.pdbx_seq_one_letter_code
_entity_poly.pdbx_strand_id
1 'polypeptide(L)'
;VDALKSTFVSSVGQHVNEFERKIAEFTGAHYVVATNNGTAALHTALCLAGVQCGDEVITQPLTFVATCNAIRYCGAEPLFID
;
A
#
# COMPACT_ATOMS: atom_id res chain seq x y z
N VAL A 1 -15.55 4.67 19.47
CA VAL A 1 -16.06 5.84 20.23
C VAL A 1 -14.92 6.74 20.67
N ASP A 2 -13.79 6.19 21.13
CA ASP A 2 -12.66 7.01 21.63
C ASP A 2 -12.06 7.94 20.57
N ALA A 3 -11.89 7.49 19.33
CA ALA A 3 -11.47 8.36 18.22
C ALA A 3 -12.46 9.53 17.95
N LEU A 4 -13.77 9.30 18.11
CA LEU A 4 -14.78 10.36 17.97
C LEU A 4 -14.69 11.36 19.12
N LYS A 5 -14.50 10.87 20.35
CA LYS A 5 -14.36 11.71 21.56
C LYS A 5 -13.08 12.54 21.54
N SER A 6 -11.99 12.00 21.02
CA SER A 6 -10.70 12.69 20.92
C SER A 6 -10.66 13.71 19.78
N THR A 7 -11.68 13.78 18.92
CA THR A 7 -11.77 14.59 17.70
C THR A 7 -10.71 14.26 16.62
N PHE A 8 -9.82 13.30 16.87
CA PHE A 8 -8.90 12.74 15.88
C PHE A 8 -9.62 11.68 15.04
N VAL A 9 -10.46 12.16 14.12
CA VAL A 9 -11.35 11.33 13.29
C VAL A 9 -10.91 11.24 11.82
N SER A 10 -9.81 11.90 11.47
CA SER A 10 -9.25 11.91 10.11
C SER A 10 -7.96 11.09 10.04
N SER A 11 -7.11 11.35 9.05
CA SER A 11 -5.87 10.61 8.77
C SER A 11 -4.74 10.80 9.79
N VAL A 12 -4.89 11.72 10.74
CA VAL A 12 -3.90 11.99 11.79
C VAL A 12 -4.50 11.63 13.15
N GLY A 13 -3.80 10.79 13.90
CA GLY A 13 -4.20 10.45 15.26
C GLY A 13 -3.41 9.28 15.84
N GLN A 14 -3.42 9.17 17.17
CA GLN A 14 -2.70 8.13 17.92
C GLN A 14 -2.99 6.69 17.45
N HIS A 15 -4.21 6.43 16.99
CA HIS A 15 -4.62 5.09 16.56
C HIS A 15 -3.93 4.64 15.27
N VAL A 16 -3.56 5.58 14.39
CA VAL A 16 -2.77 5.29 13.18
C VAL A 16 -1.36 4.86 13.59
N ASN A 17 -0.70 5.65 14.46
CA ASN A 17 0.65 5.35 14.95
C ASN A 17 0.68 4.01 15.71
N GLU A 18 -0.33 3.74 16.53
CA GLU A 18 -0.43 2.48 17.27
C GLU A 18 -0.64 1.29 16.33
N PHE A 19 -1.46 1.45 15.30
CA PHE A 19 -1.68 0.43 14.29
C PHE A 19 -0.39 0.12 13.53
N GLU A 20 0.33 1.14 13.04
CA GLU A 20 1.61 0.96 12.35
C GLU A 20 2.63 0.24 13.23
N ARG A 21 2.75 0.63 14.51
CA ARG A 21 3.64 -0.05 15.47
C ARG A 21 3.27 -1.53 15.65
N LYS A 22 1.98 -1.83 15.86
CA LYS A 22 1.51 -3.21 16.06
C LYS A 22 1.72 -4.07 14.82
N ILE A 23 1.52 -3.51 13.63
CA ILE A 23 1.79 -4.23 12.37
C ILE A 23 3.29 -4.43 12.16
N ALA A 24 4.13 -3.45 12.52
CA ALA A 24 5.58 -3.61 12.47
C ALA A 24 6.05 -4.74 13.39
N GLU A 25 5.55 -4.79 14.62
CA GLU A 25 5.81 -5.89 15.57
C GLU A 25 5.31 -7.24 15.04
N PHE A 26 4.11 -7.29 14.45
CA PHE A 26 3.52 -8.51 13.90
C PHE A 26 4.28 -9.05 12.68
N THR A 27 4.71 -8.17 11.78
CA THR A 27 5.37 -8.54 10.51
C THR A 27 6.88 -8.66 10.62
N GLY A 28 7.50 -8.05 11.64
CA GLY A 28 8.94 -7.88 11.75
C GLY A 28 9.54 -6.83 10.81
N ALA A 29 8.71 -6.03 10.12
CA ALA A 29 9.18 -4.97 9.24
C ALA A 29 9.80 -3.81 10.04
N HIS A 30 10.88 -3.22 9.52
CA HIS A 30 11.50 -2.03 10.12
C HIS A 30 10.58 -0.80 10.11
N TYR A 31 9.73 -0.69 9.08
CA TYR A 31 8.80 0.43 8.90
C TYR A 31 7.46 -0.08 8.36
N VAL A 32 6.38 0.58 8.78
CA VAL A 32 5.02 0.35 8.30
C VAL A 32 4.36 1.68 8.05
N VAL A 33 3.63 1.78 6.93
CA VAL A 33 2.84 2.96 6.57
C VAL A 33 1.39 2.54 6.36
N ALA A 34 0.48 3.11 7.14
CA ALA A 34 -0.95 2.87 7.00
C ALA A 34 -1.52 3.60 5.77
N THR A 35 -2.30 2.89 4.97
CA THR A 35 -3.02 3.45 3.82
C THR A 35 -4.52 3.23 3.96
N ASN A 36 -5.31 3.90 3.12
CA ASN A 36 -6.77 3.77 3.14
C ASN A 36 -7.29 2.42 2.60
N ASN A 37 -6.49 1.68 1.82
CA ASN A 37 -6.75 0.32 1.35
C ASN A 37 -5.49 -0.31 0.71
N GLY A 38 -5.60 -1.59 0.34
CA GLY A 38 -4.51 -2.35 -0.29
C GLY A 38 -4.10 -1.86 -1.69
N THR A 39 -5.04 -1.35 -2.50
CA THR A 39 -4.69 -0.81 -3.83
C THR A 39 -3.82 0.45 -3.72
N ALA A 40 -4.15 1.34 -2.78
CA ALA A 40 -3.33 2.51 -2.49
C ALA A 40 -1.96 2.13 -1.91
N ALA A 41 -1.90 1.07 -1.10
CA ALA A 41 -0.63 0.53 -0.59
C ALA A 41 0.27 0.04 -1.74
N LEU A 42 -0.27 -0.78 -2.64
CA LEU A 42 0.47 -1.30 -3.80
C LEU A 42 0.97 -0.18 -4.71
N HIS A 43 0.09 0.78 -5.05
CA HIS A 43 0.46 1.90 -5.90
C HIS A 43 1.56 2.76 -5.25
N THR A 44 1.42 3.09 -3.95
CA THR A 44 2.44 3.85 -3.22
C THR A 44 3.78 3.11 -3.16
N ALA A 45 3.74 1.79 -2.92
CA ALA A 45 4.94 0.96 -2.88
C ALA A 45 5.68 0.95 -4.23
N LEU A 46 4.97 0.86 -5.36
CA LEU A 46 5.56 0.92 -6.70
C LEU A 46 6.19 2.29 -6.98
N CYS A 47 5.51 3.39 -6.62
CA CYS A 47 6.08 4.73 -6.75
C CYS A 47 7.36 4.89 -5.91
N LEU A 48 7.38 4.37 -4.68
CA LEU A 48 8.56 4.41 -3.81
C LEU A 48 9.70 3.51 -4.32
N ALA A 49 9.38 2.41 -4.98
CA ALA A 49 10.35 1.54 -5.66
C ALA A 49 10.93 2.18 -6.93
N GLY A 50 10.39 3.33 -7.37
CA GLY A 50 10.89 4.08 -8.51
C GLY A 50 10.35 3.63 -9.86
N VAL A 51 9.24 2.89 -9.89
CA VAL A 51 8.59 2.46 -11.14
C VAL A 51 8.12 3.68 -11.93
N GLN A 52 8.44 3.71 -13.22
CA GLN A 52 8.14 4.80 -14.14
C GLN A 52 7.26 4.34 -15.30
N CYS A 53 6.73 5.30 -16.04
CA CYS A 53 5.97 5.03 -17.26
C CYS A 53 6.85 4.29 -18.28
N GLY A 54 6.31 3.22 -18.86
CA GLY A 54 7.03 2.37 -19.82
C GLY A 54 7.92 1.28 -19.21
N ASP A 55 8.09 1.25 -17.87
CA ASP A 55 8.74 0.11 -17.21
C ASP A 55 7.87 -1.14 -17.30
N GLU A 56 8.51 -2.30 -17.21
CA GLU A 56 7.82 -3.59 -17.04
C GLU A 56 7.89 -4.04 -15.58
N VAL A 57 6.74 -4.46 -15.03
CA VAL A 57 6.66 -5.02 -13.67
C VAL A 57 6.15 -6.45 -13.73
N ILE A 58 6.98 -7.38 -13.26
CA ILE A 58 6.64 -8.80 -13.21
C ILE A 58 5.52 -9.05 -12.21
N THR A 59 4.51 -9.81 -12.63
CA THR A 59 3.39 -10.24 -11.78
C THR A 59 2.78 -11.56 -12.29
N GLN A 60 1.75 -12.06 -11.62
CA GLN A 60 1.03 -13.28 -12.00
C GLN A 60 -0.32 -12.96 -12.67
N PRO A 61 -0.76 -13.75 -13.68
CA PRO A 61 -2.07 -13.58 -14.28
C PRO A 61 -3.20 -14.05 -13.32
N LEU A 62 -2.90 -15.01 -12.45
CA LEU A 62 -3.81 -15.48 -11.40
C LEU A 62 -3.62 -14.67 -10.11
N THR A 63 -4.15 -13.44 -10.09
CA THR A 63 -4.13 -12.56 -8.90
C THR A 63 -5.38 -11.67 -8.87
N PHE A 64 -5.58 -10.93 -7.77
CA PHE A 64 -6.63 -9.91 -7.73
C PHE A 64 -6.25 -8.70 -8.59
N VAL A 65 -7.23 -8.13 -9.30
CA VAL A 65 -7.00 -7.06 -10.31
C VAL A 65 -6.28 -5.82 -9.76
N ALA A 66 -6.35 -5.56 -8.46
CA ALA A 66 -5.64 -4.45 -7.83
C ALA A 66 -4.12 -4.49 -8.07
N THR A 67 -3.52 -5.67 -8.17
CA THR A 67 -2.08 -5.83 -8.47
C THR A 67 -1.75 -5.21 -9.83
N CYS A 68 -2.48 -5.58 -10.88
CA CYS A 68 -2.26 -5.03 -12.22
C CYS A 68 -2.66 -3.55 -12.29
N ASN A 69 -3.76 -3.15 -11.65
CA ASN A 69 -4.18 -1.75 -11.64
C ASN A 69 -3.12 -0.85 -11.01
N ALA A 70 -2.51 -1.26 -9.90
CA ALA A 70 -1.44 -0.50 -9.26
C ALA A 70 -0.23 -0.29 -10.20
N ILE A 71 0.16 -1.32 -10.96
CA ILE A 71 1.21 -1.24 -11.99
C ILE A 71 0.80 -0.24 -13.09
N ARG A 72 -0.42 -0.37 -13.61
CA ARG A 72 -0.93 0.54 -14.66
C ARG A 72 -1.09 1.98 -14.19
N TYR A 73 -1.37 2.23 -12.91
CA TYR A 73 -1.45 3.60 -12.36
C TYR A 73 -0.10 4.32 -12.40
N CYS A 74 1.02 3.59 -12.35
CA CYS A 74 2.36 4.15 -12.58
C CYS A 74 2.68 4.39 -14.08
N GLY A 75 1.80 3.97 -15.00
CA GLY A 75 2.08 3.96 -16.44
C GLY A 75 3.00 2.80 -16.89
N ALA A 76 3.29 1.84 -16.01
CA ALA A 76 4.12 0.67 -16.27
C ALA A 76 3.28 -0.50 -16.82
N GLU A 77 3.90 -1.43 -17.56
CA GLU A 77 3.24 -2.59 -18.15
C GLU A 77 3.41 -3.85 -17.26
N PRO A 78 2.34 -4.59 -16.94
CA PRO A 78 2.45 -5.85 -16.23
C PRO A 78 3.02 -6.94 -17.15
N LEU A 79 4.11 -7.56 -16.74
CA LEU A 79 4.69 -8.73 -17.40
C LEU A 79 4.25 -10.00 -16.64
N PHE A 80 3.38 -10.79 -17.25
CA PHE A 80 2.79 -11.97 -16.60
C PHE A 80 3.70 -13.20 -16.65
N ILE A 81 3.84 -13.89 -15.51
CA ILE A 81 4.52 -15.18 -15.37
C ILE A 81 3.57 -16.17 -14.65
N ASP A 82 3.51 -17.40 -15.16
CA ASP A 82 2.77 -18.55 -14.59
C ASP A 82 3.65 -19.36 -13.63
#